data_AF-A0A6L6GWF7-F1
#
_entry.id   AF-A0A6L6GWF7-F1
#
_cell.length_a   1.000
_cell.length_b   1.000
_cell.length_c   1.000
_cell.angle_alpha   90.00
_cell.angle_beta   90.00
_cell.angle_gamma   90.00
#
_symmetry.space_group_name_H-M   'P 1'
#
loop_
_entity.id
_entity.type
_entity.pdbx_description
1 polymer ?
#
loop_
_entity_poly.entity_id
_entity_poly.type
_entity_poly.pdbx_seq_one_letter_code
_entity_poly.pdbx_strand_id
1 'polypeptide(L)'
;MNIKKSAMVGKAINRLMETEEATGEQLAIDFNVSPQLISHIKNERRTMQADIAQESIALYDNPEYTMDILYEFSSKFTSPVLRGRFVEQHRMTLEAYAKKEIEEALERIQNVCLAKPPSMIDENERLGVRSMMDELIEARIHIDNLLKQLQKEYKISIMDRIKALLPTWKVKGWIE
;
A
#
# COMPACT_ATOMS: atom_id res chain seq x y z
N MET A 1 -7.50 -12.81 6.51
CA MET A 1 -7.01 -12.46 5.15
C MET A 1 -6.00 -13.51 4.73
N ASN A 2 -6.14 -14.12 3.55
CA ASN A 2 -5.17 -15.09 3.05
C ASN A 2 -4.15 -14.36 2.16
N ILE A 3 -2.91 -14.23 2.63
CA ILE A 3 -1.82 -13.71 1.79
C ILE A 3 -1.51 -14.76 0.73
N LYS A 4 -1.51 -14.37 -0.54
CA LYS A 4 -1.26 -15.30 -1.64
C LYS A 4 0.16 -15.85 -1.57
N LYS A 5 0.34 -17.13 -1.89
CA LYS A 5 1.69 -17.73 -2.04
C LYS A 5 2.41 -17.23 -3.29
N SER A 6 1.66 -16.78 -4.29
CA SER A 6 2.20 -16.15 -5.51
C SER A 6 1.19 -15.20 -6.14
N ALA A 7 1.65 -14.22 -6.91
CA ALA A 7 0.78 -13.23 -7.58
C ALA A 7 1.31 -12.79 -8.96
N MET A 8 0.42 -12.31 -9.82
CA MET A 8 0.79 -11.66 -11.08
C MET A 8 1.18 -10.21 -10.79
N VAL A 9 2.44 -9.88 -11.06
CA VAL A 9 3.06 -8.59 -10.69
C VAL A 9 3.84 -7.96 -11.85
N GLY A 10 3.59 -8.38 -13.09
CA GLY A 10 4.38 -7.96 -14.25
C GLY A 10 4.44 -6.44 -14.41
N LYS A 11 3.32 -5.73 -14.17
CA LYS A 11 3.28 -4.27 -14.15
C LYS A 11 4.17 -3.64 -13.07
N ALA A 12 4.22 -4.23 -11.87
CA ALA A 12 5.06 -3.76 -10.78
C ALA A 12 6.55 -3.92 -11.13
N ILE A 13 6.92 -5.05 -11.74
CA ILE A 13 8.30 -5.31 -12.21
C ILE A 13 8.70 -4.32 -13.31
N ASN A 14 7.84 -4.11 -14.31
CA ASN A 14 8.15 -3.16 -15.39
C ASN A 14 8.36 -1.74 -14.84
N ARG A 15 7.52 -1.29 -13.89
CA ARG A 15 7.69 0.02 -13.25
C ARG A 15 8.96 0.10 -12.41
N LEU A 16 9.28 -0.95 -11.65
CA LEU A 16 10.53 -0.99 -10.88
C LEU A 16 11.74 -0.80 -11.80
N MET A 17 11.78 -1.52 -12.93
CA MET A 17 12.84 -1.37 -13.92
C MET A 17 12.94 0.06 -14.47
N GLU A 18 11.80 0.72 -14.73
CA GLU A 18 11.76 2.10 -15.18
C GLU A 18 12.26 3.07 -14.11
N THR A 19 11.82 2.90 -12.85
CA THR A 19 12.15 3.83 -11.76
C THR A 19 13.57 3.70 -11.25
N GLU A 20 14.13 2.50 -11.31
CA GLU A 20 15.49 2.19 -10.83
C GLU A 20 16.51 2.12 -11.98
N GLU A 21 16.08 2.41 -13.21
CA GLU A 21 16.88 2.28 -14.44
C GLU A 21 17.55 0.89 -14.58
N ALA A 22 16.90 -0.15 -14.02
CA ALA A 22 17.43 -1.50 -13.93
C ALA A 22 17.04 -2.35 -15.15
N THR A 23 17.95 -3.22 -15.58
CA THR A 23 17.68 -4.18 -16.66
C THR A 23 17.03 -5.46 -16.10
N GLY A 24 16.41 -6.27 -16.97
CA GLY A 24 15.86 -7.56 -16.57
C GLY A 24 16.93 -8.55 -16.11
N GLU A 25 18.17 -8.39 -16.61
CA GLU A 25 19.33 -9.17 -16.16
C GLU A 25 19.77 -8.74 -14.76
N GLN A 26 19.80 -7.44 -14.49
CA GLN A 26 20.09 -6.91 -13.15
C GLN A 26 19.06 -7.43 -12.13
N LEU A 27 17.76 -7.34 -12.45
CA LEU A 27 16.72 -7.89 -11.58
C LEU A 27 16.86 -9.40 -11.34
N ALA A 28 17.33 -10.15 -12.34
CA ALA A 28 17.52 -11.59 -12.20
C ALA A 28 18.64 -11.90 -11.20
N ILE A 29 19.74 -11.15 -11.27
CA ILE A 29 20.86 -11.24 -10.32
C ILE A 29 20.38 -10.86 -8.92
N ASP A 30 19.71 -9.71 -8.80
CA ASP A 30 19.24 -9.13 -7.54
C ASP A 30 18.25 -10.03 -6.81
N PHE A 31 17.33 -10.66 -7.56
CA PHE A 31 16.33 -11.57 -7.00
C PHE A 31 16.83 -13.01 -6.91
N ASN A 32 18.08 -13.28 -7.31
CA ASN A 32 18.67 -14.62 -7.37
C ASN A 32 17.80 -15.63 -8.15
N VAL A 33 17.35 -15.21 -9.34
CA VAL A 33 16.54 -16.05 -10.25
C VAL A 33 17.09 -16.01 -11.67
N SER A 34 16.55 -16.84 -12.55
CA SER A 34 16.95 -16.81 -13.96
C SER A 34 16.37 -15.58 -14.70
N PRO A 35 17.11 -15.00 -15.67
CA PRO A 35 16.57 -13.94 -16.53
C PRO A 35 15.28 -14.34 -17.25
N GLN A 36 15.14 -15.63 -17.60
CA GLN A 36 13.93 -16.18 -18.19
C GLN A 36 12.74 -16.10 -17.23
N LEU A 37 12.95 -16.32 -15.92
CA LEU A 37 11.88 -16.17 -14.93
C LEU A 37 11.42 -14.71 -14.83
N ILE A 38 12.35 -13.74 -14.76
CA ILE A 38 12.01 -12.31 -14.78
C ILE A 38 11.22 -11.96 -16.04
N SER A 39 11.67 -12.41 -17.22
CA SER A 39 10.95 -12.20 -18.48
C SER A 39 9.54 -12.78 -18.45
N HIS A 40 9.35 -13.98 -17.89
CA HIS A 40 8.02 -14.56 -17.75
C HIS A 40 7.11 -13.79 -16.77
N ILE A 41 7.65 -13.30 -15.66
CA ILE A 41 6.88 -12.50 -14.70
C ILE A 41 6.47 -11.16 -15.32
N LYS A 42 7.41 -10.46 -15.97
CA LYS A 42 7.16 -9.17 -16.65
C LYS A 42 6.01 -9.24 -17.65
N ASN A 43 5.93 -10.34 -18.37
CA ASN A 43 4.92 -10.60 -19.40
C ASN A 43 3.68 -11.35 -18.85
N GLU A 44 3.53 -11.43 -17.53
CA GLU A 44 2.39 -12.10 -16.85
C GLU A 44 2.18 -13.57 -17.27
N ARG A 45 3.24 -14.25 -17.73
CA ARG A 45 3.23 -15.68 -18.06
C ARG A 45 3.45 -16.56 -16.84
N ARG A 46 4.05 -16.02 -15.78
CA ARG A 46 4.26 -16.70 -14.49
C ARG A 46 4.03 -15.73 -13.34
N THR A 47 3.58 -16.25 -12.21
CA THR A 47 3.47 -15.49 -10.96
C THR A 47 4.83 -15.37 -10.27
N MET A 48 5.01 -14.27 -9.53
CA MET A 48 6.11 -14.13 -8.56
C MET A 48 5.73 -14.85 -7.27
N GLN A 49 6.66 -15.60 -6.69
CA GLN A 49 6.47 -16.28 -5.40
C GLN A 49 6.67 -15.30 -4.23
N ALA A 50 6.06 -15.59 -3.08
CA ALA A 50 6.04 -14.70 -1.92
C ALA A 50 7.43 -14.45 -1.30
N ASP A 51 8.30 -15.45 -1.31
CA ASP A 51 9.69 -15.36 -0.89
C ASP A 51 10.49 -14.37 -1.74
N ILE A 52 10.42 -14.50 -3.07
CA ILE A 52 11.07 -13.56 -4.01
C ILE A 52 10.53 -12.14 -3.79
N ALA A 53 9.21 -12.01 -3.58
CA ALA A 53 8.57 -10.70 -3.35
C ALA A 53 9.01 -10.04 -2.03
N GLN A 54 9.20 -10.84 -0.98
CA GLN A 54 9.67 -10.35 0.31
C GLN A 54 11.12 -9.85 0.23
N GLU A 55 11.99 -10.63 -0.42
CA GLU A 55 13.40 -10.26 -0.62
C GLU A 55 13.54 -9.04 -1.52
N SER A 56 12.77 -8.96 -2.61
CA SER A 56 12.84 -7.82 -3.54
C SER A 56 12.40 -6.49 -2.91
N ILE A 57 11.36 -6.50 -2.07
CA ILE A 57 10.92 -5.30 -1.33
C ILE A 57 12.04 -4.80 -0.43
N ALA A 58 12.70 -5.70 0.30
CA ALA A 58 13.77 -5.34 1.23
C ALA A 58 14.99 -4.78 0.50
N LEU A 59 15.29 -5.30 -0.70
CA LEU A 59 16.45 -4.87 -1.49
C LEU A 59 16.30 -3.47 -2.07
N TYR A 60 15.12 -3.15 -2.62
CA TYR A 60 14.93 -1.92 -3.38
C TYR A 60 14.42 -0.73 -2.55
N ASP A 61 13.71 -0.97 -1.44
CA ASP A 61 13.04 0.07 -0.64
C ASP A 61 12.31 1.14 -1.50
N ASN A 62 11.76 0.70 -2.63
CA ASN A 62 11.00 1.55 -3.53
C ASN A 62 9.53 1.55 -3.05
N PRO A 63 8.96 2.71 -2.65
CA PRO A 63 7.64 2.74 -2.03
C PRO A 63 6.53 2.38 -3.01
N GLU A 64 6.67 2.72 -4.29
CA GLU A 64 5.68 2.37 -5.30
C GLU A 64 5.65 0.88 -5.59
N TYR A 65 6.84 0.28 -5.75
CA TYR A 65 7.00 -1.14 -5.96
C TYR A 65 6.46 -1.94 -4.77
N THR A 66 6.83 -1.51 -3.56
CA THR A 66 6.35 -2.14 -2.32
C THR A 66 4.83 -2.12 -2.22
N MET A 67 4.21 -0.97 -2.47
CA MET A 67 2.74 -0.86 -2.48
C MET A 67 2.10 -1.74 -3.56
N ASP A 68 2.64 -1.75 -4.79
CA ASP A 68 2.10 -2.57 -5.88
C ASP A 68 2.19 -4.08 -5.55
N ILE A 69 3.32 -4.55 -4.99
CA ILE A 69 3.49 -5.95 -4.58
C ILE A 69 2.52 -6.31 -3.45
N LEU A 70 2.47 -5.52 -2.38
CA LEU A 70 1.57 -5.77 -1.25
C LEU A 70 0.11 -5.78 -1.69
N TYR A 71 -0.28 -4.91 -2.62
CA TYR A 71 -1.64 -4.86 -3.16
C TYR A 71 -2.03 -6.16 -3.87
N GLU A 72 -1.12 -6.73 -4.68
CA GLU A 72 -1.38 -7.99 -5.39
C GLU A 72 -1.43 -9.20 -4.44
N PHE A 73 -0.48 -9.28 -3.51
CA PHE A 73 -0.34 -10.40 -2.56
C PHE A 73 -1.41 -10.40 -1.46
N SER A 74 -1.88 -9.23 -1.05
CA SER A 74 -2.93 -9.08 -0.02
C SER A 74 -4.36 -9.26 -0.56
N SER A 75 -4.51 -9.68 -1.82
CA SER A 75 -5.83 -9.73 -2.48
C SER A 75 -6.53 -8.38 -2.47
N LYS A 76 -5.79 -7.30 -2.80
CA LYS A 76 -6.30 -5.93 -2.94
C LYS A 76 -6.70 -5.26 -1.63
N PHE A 77 -6.22 -5.76 -0.49
CA PHE A 77 -6.57 -5.24 0.83
C PHE A 77 -5.75 -4.00 1.23
N THR A 78 -4.50 -3.89 0.77
CA THR A 78 -3.68 -2.67 0.99
C THR A 78 -4.04 -1.57 0.00
N SER A 79 -3.58 -0.35 0.26
CA SER A 79 -3.81 0.77 -0.65
C SER A 79 -3.09 0.58 -1.97
N PRO A 80 -3.74 0.79 -3.13
CA PRO A 80 -3.07 0.84 -4.42
C PRO A 80 -2.25 2.13 -4.55
N VAL A 81 -1.23 2.13 -5.39
CA VAL A 81 -0.61 3.38 -5.83
C VAL A 81 -1.55 4.07 -6.80
N LEU A 82 -1.94 5.30 -6.47
CA LEU A 82 -2.83 6.12 -7.29
C LEU A 82 -2.09 6.60 -8.55
N ARG A 83 -2.51 6.10 -9.71
CA ARG A 83 -1.97 6.45 -11.04
C ARG A 83 -3.07 6.78 -12.07
N GLY A 84 -4.25 7.16 -11.58
CA GLY A 84 -5.39 7.51 -12.43
C GLY A 84 -5.19 8.86 -13.14
N ARG A 85 -5.92 9.07 -14.24
CA ARG A 85 -5.85 10.31 -15.05
C ARG A 85 -6.16 11.62 -14.30
N PHE A 86 -6.80 11.52 -13.14
CA PHE A 86 -7.18 12.65 -12.29
C PHE A 86 -6.27 12.80 -11.06
N VAL A 87 -5.14 12.08 -11.02
CA VAL A 87 -4.22 12.08 -9.89
C VAL A 87 -2.95 12.81 -10.28
N GLU A 88 -2.81 14.04 -9.78
CA GLU A 88 -1.56 14.78 -9.82
C GLU A 88 -0.60 14.24 -8.74
N GLN A 89 0.65 13.97 -9.12
CA GLN A 89 1.64 13.32 -8.25
C GLN A 89 2.46 14.31 -7.42
N HIS A 90 2.24 15.61 -7.59
CA HIS A 90 2.93 16.62 -6.78
C HIS A 90 2.57 16.52 -5.28
N ARG A 91 3.57 16.57 -4.38
CA ARG A 91 3.40 16.43 -2.92
C ARG A 91 2.28 17.31 -2.33
N MET A 92 2.19 18.58 -2.74
CA MET A 92 1.18 19.51 -2.22
C MET A 92 -0.24 19.11 -2.63
N THR A 93 -0.38 18.50 -3.81
CA THR A 93 -1.69 18.01 -4.28
C THR A 93 -2.09 16.77 -3.49
N LEU A 94 -1.17 15.82 -3.31
CA LEU A 94 -1.41 14.63 -2.49
C LEU A 94 -1.67 14.98 -1.02
N GLU A 95 -0.99 16.00 -0.48
CA GLU A 95 -1.24 16.54 0.86
C GLU A 95 -2.65 17.13 0.96
N ALA A 96 -3.05 17.96 0.00
CA ALA A 96 -4.38 18.55 -0.02
C ALA A 96 -5.49 17.49 -0.09
N TYR A 97 -5.32 16.46 -0.94
CA TYR A 97 -6.26 15.34 -1.01
C TYR A 97 -6.26 14.53 0.29
N ALA A 98 -5.10 14.13 0.82
CA ALA A 98 -5.05 13.38 2.07
C ALA A 98 -5.70 14.14 3.22
N LYS A 99 -5.46 15.46 3.33
CA LYS A 99 -6.11 16.31 4.31
C LYS A 99 -7.64 16.29 4.16
N LYS A 100 -8.15 16.50 2.94
CA LYS A 100 -9.59 16.50 2.66
C LYS A 100 -10.24 15.18 3.10
N GLU A 101 -9.69 14.05 2.67
CA GLU A 101 -10.27 12.74 2.96
C GLU A 101 -10.16 12.38 4.46
N ILE A 102 -9.10 12.84 5.15
CA ILE A 102 -9.01 12.76 6.62
C ILE A 102 -10.14 13.57 7.29
N GLU A 103 -10.42 14.78 6.80
CA GLU A 103 -11.49 15.62 7.34
C GLU A 103 -12.87 14.99 7.13
N GLU A 104 -13.14 14.42 5.95
CA GLU A 104 -14.38 13.69 5.64
C GLU A 104 -14.53 12.44 6.53
N ALA A 105 -13.46 11.65 6.70
CA ALA A 105 -13.47 10.51 7.62
C ALA A 105 -13.73 10.93 9.09
N LEU A 106 -13.13 12.03 9.55
CA LEU A 106 -13.37 12.57 10.89
C LEU A 106 -14.82 13.03 11.08
N GLU A 107 -15.40 13.69 10.09
CA GLU A 107 -16.81 14.08 10.11
C GLU A 107 -17.71 12.84 10.26
N ARG A 108 -17.42 11.75 9.53
CA ARG A 108 -18.19 10.50 9.62
C ARG A 108 -18.06 9.84 10.99
N ILE A 109 -16.86 9.80 11.56
CA ILE A 109 -16.64 9.28 12.92
C ILE A 109 -17.45 10.07 13.95
N GLN A 110 -17.55 11.39 13.80
CA GLN A 110 -18.32 12.24 14.72
C GLN A 110 -19.83 12.01 14.61
N ASN A 111 -20.32 11.68 13.41
CA ASN A 111 -21.74 11.55 13.13
C ASN A 111 -22.29 10.12 13.34
N VAL A 112 -21.43 9.09 13.34
CA VAL A 112 -21.84 7.70 13.52
C VAL A 112 -21.74 7.27 14.98
N CYS A 113 -22.87 6.89 15.57
CA CYS A 113 -22.93 6.42 16.95
C CYS A 113 -22.56 4.93 17.05
N LEU A 114 -21.42 4.64 17.68
CA LEU A 114 -20.96 3.27 17.97
C LEU A 114 -21.25 2.82 19.41
N ALA A 115 -22.06 3.57 20.16
CA ALA A 115 -22.35 3.27 21.57
C ALA A 115 -23.20 2.01 21.75
N LYS A 116 -24.02 1.67 20.75
CA LYS A 116 -24.82 0.44 20.75
C LYS A 116 -23.94 -0.74 20.33
N PRO A 117 -24.08 -1.92 20.97
CA PRO A 117 -23.39 -3.11 20.49
C PRO A 117 -23.90 -3.49 19.08
N PRO A 118 -23.06 -4.12 18.23
CA PRO A 118 -23.42 -4.44 16.84
C PRO A 118 -24.68 -5.32 16.69
N SER A 119 -25.06 -6.07 17.73
CA SER A 119 -26.28 -6.89 17.75
C SER A 119 -27.57 -6.09 17.95
N MET A 120 -27.48 -4.80 18.31
CA MET A 120 -28.60 -3.94 18.70
C MET A 120 -28.79 -2.73 17.77
N ILE A 121 -27.98 -2.59 16.72
CA ILE A 121 -28.12 -1.51 15.74
C ILE A 121 -29.18 -1.84 14.69
N ASP A 122 -29.90 -0.83 14.23
CA ASP A 122 -30.82 -0.96 13.11
C ASP A 122 -30.10 -0.88 11.74
N GLU A 123 -30.84 -1.02 10.64
CA GLU A 123 -30.25 -1.01 9.30
C GLU A 123 -29.71 0.37 8.91
N ASN A 124 -30.32 1.46 9.36
CA ASN A 124 -29.83 2.81 9.07
C ASN A 124 -28.51 3.07 9.80
N GLU A 125 -28.41 2.64 11.05
CA GLU A 125 -27.17 2.69 11.83
C GLU A 125 -26.09 1.82 11.19
N ARG A 126 -26.45 0.64 10.69
CA ARG A 126 -25.52 -0.23 9.93
C ARG A 126 -25.03 0.43 8.64
N LEU A 127 -25.88 1.14 7.91
CA LEU A 127 -25.48 1.94 6.74
C LEU A 127 -24.53 3.07 7.13
N GLY A 128 -24.77 3.74 8.26
CA GLY A 128 -23.85 4.73 8.82
C GLY A 128 -22.46 4.15 9.08
N VAL A 129 -22.39 2.98 9.71
CA VAL A 129 -21.12 2.26 9.92
C VAL A 129 -20.42 1.95 8.61
N ARG A 130 -21.14 1.47 7.57
CA ARG A 130 -20.54 1.21 6.25
C ARG A 130 -19.97 2.48 5.62
N SER A 131 -20.73 3.57 5.63
CA SER A 131 -20.26 4.85 5.11
C SER A 131 -19.01 5.34 5.84
N MET A 132 -18.98 5.23 7.17
CA MET A 132 -17.78 5.56 7.95
C MET A 132 -16.59 4.65 7.59
N MET A 133 -16.82 3.36 7.34
CA MET A 133 -15.76 2.44 6.89
C MET A 133 -15.21 2.84 5.51
N ASP A 134 -16.08 3.22 4.57
CA ASP A 134 -15.67 3.62 3.22
C ASP A 134 -14.76 4.86 3.29
N GLU A 135 -15.13 5.85 4.09
CA GLU A 135 -14.39 7.12 4.23
C GLU A 135 -13.05 6.92 4.95
N LEU A 136 -13.00 6.00 5.93
CA LEU A 136 -11.75 5.55 6.55
C LEU A 136 -10.81 4.86 5.54
N ILE A 137 -11.37 4.08 4.61
CA ILE A 137 -10.60 3.40 3.55
C ILE A 137 -10.08 4.42 2.54
N GLU A 138 -10.89 5.40 2.13
CA GLU A 138 -10.49 6.47 1.21
C GLU A 138 -9.37 7.33 1.82
N ALA A 139 -9.54 7.76 3.07
CA ALA A 139 -8.50 8.47 3.82
C ALA A 139 -7.19 7.67 3.87
N ARG A 140 -7.25 6.36 4.16
CA ARG A 140 -6.06 5.48 4.19
C ARG A 140 -5.35 5.45 2.84
N ILE A 141 -6.08 5.33 1.73
CA ILE A 141 -5.48 5.29 0.39
C ILE A 141 -4.70 6.57 0.09
N HIS A 142 -5.26 7.73 0.46
CA HIS A 142 -4.61 9.02 0.25
C HIS A 142 -3.43 9.25 1.20
N ILE A 143 -3.53 8.83 2.46
CA ILE A 143 -2.41 8.86 3.42
C ILE A 143 -1.22 8.03 2.89
N ASP A 144 -1.47 6.79 2.44
CA ASP A 144 -0.42 5.89 1.96
C ASP A 144 0.25 6.47 0.70
N ASN A 145 -0.52 7.11 -0.20
CA ASN A 145 0.03 7.75 -1.39
C ASN A 145 0.79 9.05 -1.10
N LEU A 146 0.40 9.80 -0.06
CA LEU A 146 1.20 10.92 0.44
C LEU A 146 2.53 10.43 1.02
N LEU A 147 2.51 9.41 1.90
CA LEU A 147 3.73 8.81 2.47
C LEU A 147 4.69 8.34 1.37
N LYS A 148 4.18 7.62 0.37
CA LYS A 148 4.92 7.21 -0.83
C LYS A 148 5.62 8.39 -1.49
N GLN A 149 4.91 9.49 -1.73
CA GLN A 149 5.49 10.67 -2.38
C GLN A 149 6.54 11.35 -1.49
N LEU A 150 6.30 11.43 -0.18
CA LEU A 150 7.27 11.97 0.77
C LEU A 150 8.56 11.14 0.80
N GLN A 151 8.49 9.81 0.78
CA GLN A 151 9.68 8.96 0.65
C GLN A 151 10.44 9.25 -0.65
N LYS A 152 9.73 9.36 -1.78
CA LYS A 152 10.36 9.63 -3.08
C LYS A 152 11.12 10.96 -3.11
N GLU A 153 10.50 12.02 -2.61
CA GLU A 153 11.05 13.38 -2.67
C GLU A 153 12.10 13.66 -1.61
N TYR A 154 11.88 13.17 -0.38
CA TYR A 154 12.75 13.48 0.76
C TYR A 154 13.76 12.36 1.09
N LYS A 155 13.68 11.21 0.40
CA LYS A 155 14.56 10.05 0.61
C LYS A 155 14.51 9.52 2.06
N ILE A 156 13.32 9.58 2.66
CA ILE A 156 13.05 9.06 4.01
C ILE A 156 12.27 7.75 3.88
N SER A 157 12.89 6.63 4.24
CA SER A 157 12.26 5.30 4.16
C SER A 157 11.08 5.15 5.13
N ILE A 158 9.89 4.84 4.60
CA ILE A 158 8.70 4.49 5.40
C ILE A 158 8.99 3.27 6.27
N MET A 159 9.69 2.27 5.75
CA MET A 159 10.07 1.06 6.49
C MET A 159 10.91 1.40 7.72
N ASP A 160 11.89 2.29 7.58
CA ASP A 160 12.71 2.71 8.72
C ASP A 160 11.93 3.58 9.71
N ARG A 161 10.99 4.42 9.24
CA ARG A 161 10.07 5.15 10.12
C ARG A 161 9.19 4.20 10.93
N ILE A 162 8.66 3.15 10.30
CA ILE A 162 7.86 2.11 10.98
C ILE A 162 8.72 1.40 12.04
N LYS A 163 9.93 0.94 11.68
CA LYS A 163 10.85 0.28 12.63
C LYS A 163 11.15 1.16 13.84
N ALA A 164 11.34 2.47 13.63
CA ALA A 164 11.57 3.43 14.71
C ALA A 164 10.33 3.64 15.61
N LEU A 165 9.12 3.46 15.08
CA LEU A 165 7.87 3.59 15.82
C LEU A 165 7.46 2.30 16.56
N LEU A 166 7.91 1.12 16.11
CA LEU A 166 7.56 -0.18 16.73
C LEU A 166 7.77 -0.22 18.26
N PRO A 167 8.90 0.24 18.83
CA PRO A 167 9.08 0.25 20.28
C PRO A 167 8.06 1.16 20.98
N THR A 168 7.74 2.31 20.39
CA THR A 168 6.75 3.24 20.92
C THR A 168 5.36 2.60 20.92
N TRP A 169 5.00 1.88 19.86
CA TRP A 169 3.71 1.18 19.77
C TRP A 169 3.60 0.03 20.79
N LYS A 170 4.70 -0.71 21.03
CA LYS A 170 4.79 -1.72 22.10
C LYS A 170 4.59 -1.10 23.48
N VAL A 171 5.30 0.00 23.79
CA VAL A 171 5.17 0.71 25.09
C VAL A 171 3.75 1.24 25.31
N LYS A 172 3.09 1.70 24.24
CA LYS A 172 1.68 2.15 24.29
C LYS A 172 0.67 1.00 24.35
N GLY A 173 1.10 -0.26 24.24
CA GLY A 173 0.20 -1.42 24.21
C GLY A 173 -0.67 -1.51 22.94
N TRP A 174 -0.27 -0.85 21.85
CA TRP A 174 -0.98 -0.92 20.58
C TRP A 174 -0.67 -2.20 19.81
N ILE A 175 0.50 -2.80 20.06
CA ILE A 175 0.97 -4.07 19.48
C ILE A 175 1.76 -4.89 20.53
N GLU A 176 1.89 -6.19 20.30
CA GLU A 176 2.70 -7.14 21.08
C GLU A 176 4.19 -7.13 20.68
#